data_AF-A0A357KZ12-F1
#
_entry.id   AF-A0A357KZ12-F1
#
_cell.length_a   1.000
_cell.length_b   1.000
_cell.length_c   1.000
_cell.angle_alpha   90.00
_cell.angle_beta   90.00
_cell.angle_gamma   90.00
#
_symmetry.space_group_name_H-M   'P 1'
#
loop_
_entity.id
_entity.type
_entity.pdbx_description
1 polymer ?
#
loop_
_entity_poly.entity_id
_entity_poly.type
_entity_poly.pdbx_seq_one_letter_code
_entity_poly.pdbx_strand_id
1 'polypeptide(L)'
;MNYCAFSRFHIAGTVCFDADLHTFNCQDELRLDKTLSALFQRIDRLCKSIYPGEQALLVFDDRDPKVNTRNAKAITNYLIRSSVGRTFDSMIPYPVFAVSQAHNYGLQAADVIATVCALKFQGRLEADPLWHIVNRMIHRFSDGEHRSSTLKVIRNVE
;
A
#
# COMPACT_ATOMS: atom_id res chain seq x y z
N MET A 1 5.60 -9.73 -27.53
CA MET A 1 5.53 -9.79 -26.05
C MET A 1 5.73 -8.39 -25.48
N ASN A 2 4.88 -7.42 -25.86
CA ASN A 2 5.05 -5.98 -25.58
C ASN A 2 3.97 -5.39 -24.66
N TYR A 3 3.17 -6.24 -23.99
CA TYR A 3 2.06 -5.75 -23.15
C TYR A 3 2.55 -5.03 -21.88
N CYS A 4 3.72 -5.40 -21.36
CA CYS A 4 4.33 -4.76 -20.19
C CYS A 4 5.07 -3.44 -20.49
N ALA A 5 5.17 -3.02 -21.76
CA ALA A 5 5.86 -1.78 -22.13
C ALA A 5 4.94 -0.54 -22.07
N PHE A 6 3.61 -0.73 -22.11
CA PHE A 6 2.65 0.37 -22.26
C PHE A 6 1.80 0.67 -21.02
N SER A 7 1.61 -0.29 -20.11
CA SER A 7 0.91 -0.05 -18.84
C SER A 7 1.92 0.20 -17.72
N ARG A 8 2.17 1.47 -17.38
CA ARG A 8 2.94 1.83 -16.19
C ARG A 8 2.11 1.48 -14.95
N PHE A 9 2.44 0.36 -14.30
CA PHE A 9 1.95 0.08 -12.97
C PHE A 9 2.51 1.12 -12.00
N HIS A 10 1.64 1.74 -11.21
CA HIS A 10 2.05 2.59 -10.11
C HIS A 10 2.07 1.78 -8.83
N ILE A 11 3.14 1.91 -8.05
CA ILE A 11 3.22 1.27 -6.73
C ILE A 11 2.91 2.30 -5.66
N ALA A 12 2.10 1.91 -4.69
CA ALA A 12 1.94 2.61 -3.42
C ALA A 12 2.33 1.67 -2.29
N GLY A 13 3.18 2.12 -1.37
CA GLY A 13 3.74 1.27 -0.33
C GLY A 13 4.20 2.01 0.91
N THR A 14 4.34 1.27 2.00
CA THR A 14 4.92 1.71 3.26
C THR A 14 5.93 0.66 3.71
N VAL A 15 7.20 1.06 3.84
CA VAL A 15 8.26 0.23 4.44
C VAL A 15 8.42 0.67 5.88
N CYS A 16 8.25 -0.24 6.84
CA CYS A 16 8.31 0.05 8.26
C CYS A 16 9.49 -0.67 8.92
N PHE A 17 10.25 0.07 9.72
CA PHE A 17 11.36 -0.43 10.55
C PHE A 17 11.02 -0.41 12.04
N ASP A 18 9.79 -0.05 12.40
CA ASP A 18 9.32 -0.01 13.77
C ASP A 18 8.84 -1.41 14.19
N ALA A 19 9.52 -2.00 15.17
CA ALA A 19 9.24 -3.33 15.72
C ALA A 19 7.77 -3.50 16.14
N ASP A 20 7.16 -2.43 16.65
CA ASP A 20 5.78 -2.44 17.18
C ASP A 20 4.71 -2.42 16.08
N LEU A 21 5.11 -2.18 14.82
CA LEU A 21 4.22 -2.08 13.66
C LEU A 21 4.37 -3.27 12.68
N HIS A 22 5.07 -4.34 13.08
CA HIS A 22 5.43 -5.45 12.17
C HIS A 22 4.29 -6.40 11.78
N THR A 23 3.21 -6.49 12.57
CA THR A 23 2.12 -7.44 12.32
C THR A 23 0.85 -6.77 11.79
N PHE A 24 0.39 -7.20 10.62
CA PHE A 24 -0.92 -6.84 10.05
C PHE A 24 -2.06 -7.55 10.81
N ASN A 25 -2.32 -7.09 12.02
CA ASN A 25 -3.43 -7.53 12.84
C ASN A 25 -4.02 -6.31 13.56
N CYS A 26 -5.16 -5.82 13.08
CA CYS A 26 -5.88 -4.77 13.78
C CYS A 26 -6.44 -5.35 15.09
N GLN A 27 -5.73 -5.13 16.18
CA GLN A 27 -6.17 -5.52 17.53
C GLN A 27 -7.37 -4.69 18.00
N ASP A 28 -7.51 -3.48 17.46
CA ASP A 28 -8.60 -2.55 17.72
C ASP A 28 -9.36 -2.24 16.41
N GLU A 29 -10.60 -2.70 16.31
CA GLU A 29 -11.48 -2.46 15.14
C GLU A 29 -11.87 -0.98 14.97
N LEU A 30 -11.50 -0.10 15.91
CA LEU A 30 -11.72 1.35 15.86
C LEU A 30 -10.47 2.14 15.42
N ARG A 31 -9.29 1.51 15.37
CA ARG A 31 -8.03 2.19 15.05
C ARG A 31 -7.28 1.45 13.96
N LEU A 32 -7.13 2.13 12.82
CA LEU A 32 -6.31 1.63 11.73
C LEU A 32 -4.83 1.77 12.10
N ASP A 33 -4.05 0.73 11.80
CA ASP A 33 -2.60 0.77 11.97
C ASP A 33 -1.97 1.97 11.23
N LYS A 34 -0.93 2.57 11.82
CA LYS A 34 -0.23 3.73 11.23
C LYS A 34 0.29 3.43 9.83
N THR A 35 0.75 2.20 9.56
CA THR A 35 1.25 1.78 8.26
C THR A 35 0.17 1.80 7.18
N LEU A 36 -1.05 1.36 7.53
CA LEU A 36 -2.22 1.34 6.65
C LEU A 36 -2.78 2.74 6.44
N SER A 37 -2.88 3.56 7.50
CA SER A 37 -3.29 4.96 7.36
C SER A 37 -2.35 5.71 6.41
N ALA A 38 -1.04 5.48 6.55
CA ALA A 38 -0.05 6.07 5.65
C ALA A 38 -0.18 5.52 4.22
N LEU A 39 -0.42 4.22 4.04
CA LEU A 39 -0.65 3.61 2.72
C LEU A 39 -1.89 4.20 2.05
N PHE A 40 -3.00 4.31 2.77
CA PHE A 40 -4.27 4.85 2.28
C PHE A 40 -4.13 6.30 1.83
N GLN A 41 -3.41 7.13 2.59
CA GLN A 41 -3.10 8.50 2.18
C GLN A 41 -2.38 8.54 0.82
N ARG A 42 -1.48 7.59 0.54
CA ARG A 42 -0.74 7.53 -0.73
C ARG A 42 -1.60 7.04 -1.87
N ILE A 43 -2.44 6.04 -1.62
CA ILE A 43 -3.40 5.53 -2.61
C ILE A 43 -4.38 6.64 -2.99
N ASP A 44 -5.00 7.29 -2.01
CA ASP A 44 -5.96 8.39 -2.24
C ASP A 44 -5.32 9.53 -3.04
N ARG A 45 -4.11 9.96 -2.65
CA ARG A 45 -3.37 11.00 -3.37
C ARG A 45 -3.00 10.57 -4.80
N LEU A 46 -2.60 9.31 -4.98
CA LEU A 46 -2.29 8.77 -6.31
C LEU A 46 -3.54 8.77 -7.20
N CYS A 47 -4.68 8.28 -6.70
CA CYS A 47 -5.96 8.30 -7.39
C CYS A 47 -6.36 9.72 -7.80
N LYS A 48 -6.33 10.68 -6.87
CA LYS A 48 -6.67 12.09 -7.17
C LYS A 48 -5.78 12.74 -8.23
N SER A 49 -4.54 12.29 -8.36
CA SER A 49 -3.55 12.89 -9.27
C SER A 49 -3.49 12.24 -10.66
N ILE A 50 -3.60 10.92 -10.75
CA ILE A 50 -3.40 10.16 -12.00
C ILE A 50 -4.71 9.57 -12.51
N TYR A 51 -5.67 9.32 -11.63
CA TYR A 51 -6.94 8.67 -11.94
C TYR A 51 -8.14 9.50 -11.43
N PRO A 52 -8.26 10.77 -11.84
CA PRO A 52 -9.30 11.66 -11.31
C PRO A 52 -10.70 11.14 -11.64
N GLY A 53 -11.54 11.03 -10.61
CA GLY A 53 -12.91 10.51 -10.73
C GLY A 53 -13.05 8.99 -10.61
N GLU A 54 -11.92 8.26 -10.58
CA GLU A 54 -11.91 6.81 -10.34
C GLU A 54 -11.86 6.48 -8.85
N GLN A 55 -12.30 5.27 -8.48
CA GLN A 55 -12.24 4.77 -7.11
C GLN A 55 -11.33 3.55 -7.00
N ALA A 56 -10.46 3.53 -5.98
CA ALA A 56 -9.63 2.37 -5.68
C ALA A 56 -10.41 1.29 -4.93
N LEU A 57 -10.40 0.07 -5.44
CA LEU A 57 -10.78 -1.14 -4.72
C LEU A 57 -9.56 -1.72 -3.99
N LEU A 58 -9.66 -1.91 -2.68
CA LEU A 58 -8.60 -2.51 -1.89
C LEU A 58 -8.72 -4.03 -1.91
N VAL A 59 -7.70 -4.71 -2.44
CA VAL A 59 -7.61 -6.18 -2.49
C VAL A 59 -6.44 -6.64 -1.62
N PHE A 60 -6.71 -7.51 -0.66
CA PHE A 60 -5.71 -8.07 0.25
C PHE A 60 -5.49 -9.56 0.00
N ASP A 61 -4.30 -10.04 0.35
CA ASP A 61 -4.03 -11.48 0.44
C ASP A 61 -4.88 -12.12 1.53
N ASP A 62 -5.48 -13.26 1.22
CA ASP A 62 -6.30 -14.03 2.14
C ASP A 62 -5.46 -14.61 3.29
N ARG A 63 -5.92 -14.38 4.52
CA ARG A 63 -5.37 -14.96 5.75
C ARG A 63 -6.42 -15.85 6.41
N ASP A 64 -6.33 -16.03 7.73
CA ASP A 64 -7.39 -16.69 8.51
C ASP A 64 -8.71 -15.88 8.45
N PRO A 65 -9.88 -16.53 8.32
CA PRO A 65 -11.17 -15.84 8.24
C PRO A 65 -11.44 -14.84 9.38
N LYS A 66 -10.98 -15.11 10.61
CA LYS A 66 -11.15 -14.19 11.74
C LYS A 66 -10.23 -12.96 11.62
N VAL A 67 -9.06 -13.11 11.02
CA VAL A 67 -8.14 -12.00 10.75
C VAL A 67 -8.70 -11.12 9.64
N ASN A 68 -9.15 -11.72 8.53
CA ASN A 68 -9.77 -10.99 7.43
C ASN A 68 -11.00 -10.21 7.89
N THR A 69 -11.89 -10.84 8.67
CA THR A 69 -13.09 -10.18 9.20
C THR A 69 -12.75 -8.98 10.08
N ARG A 70 -11.76 -9.11 10.97
CA ARG A 70 -11.30 -8.01 11.84
C ARG A 70 -10.70 -6.87 11.03
N ASN A 71 -9.82 -7.18 10.09
CA ASN A 71 -9.21 -6.17 9.22
C ASN A 71 -10.25 -5.48 8.33
N ALA A 72 -11.21 -6.21 7.78
CA ALA A 72 -12.31 -5.65 7.00
C ALA A 72 -13.09 -4.61 7.80
N LYS A 73 -13.50 -4.97 9.03
CA LYS A 73 -14.21 -4.05 9.93
C LYS A 73 -13.36 -2.84 10.29
N ALA A 74 -12.09 -3.02 10.64
CA ALA A 74 -11.20 -1.92 10.99
C ALA A 74 -11.04 -0.92 9.83
N ILE A 75 -10.83 -1.41 8.61
CA ILE A 75 -10.71 -0.61 7.40
C ILE A 75 -12.02 0.14 7.11
N THR A 76 -13.15 -0.57 7.10
CA THR A 76 -14.46 0.03 6.84
C THR A 76 -14.83 1.06 7.91
N ASN A 77 -14.63 0.76 9.20
CA ASN A 77 -14.86 1.71 10.29
C ASN A 77 -13.97 2.95 10.13
N TYR A 78 -12.70 2.77 9.80
CA TYR A 78 -11.79 3.88 9.60
C TYR A 78 -12.26 4.78 8.45
N LEU A 79 -12.56 4.21 7.28
CA LEU A 79 -12.96 4.97 6.09
C LEU A 79 -14.33 5.68 6.26
N ILE A 80 -15.27 5.07 6.97
CA ILE A 80 -16.63 5.62 7.12
C ILE A 80 -16.79 6.51 8.36
N ARG A 81 -16.18 6.13 9.50
CA ARG A 81 -16.46 6.75 10.81
C ARG A 81 -15.42 7.76 11.24
N SER A 82 -14.16 7.58 10.86
CA SER A 82 -13.10 8.50 11.30
C SER A 82 -13.11 9.79 10.48
N SER A 83 -12.80 10.92 11.13
CA SER A 83 -12.72 12.22 10.44
C SER A 83 -11.67 12.20 9.33
N VAL A 84 -10.52 11.57 9.57
CA VAL A 84 -9.43 11.43 8.59
C VAL A 84 -9.82 10.48 7.46
N GLY A 85 -10.34 9.29 7.76
CA GLY A 85 -10.69 8.31 6.74
C GLY A 85 -11.78 8.78 5.79
N ARG A 86 -12.73 9.60 6.25
CA ARG A 86 -13.76 10.22 5.38
C ARG A 86 -13.19 11.19 4.34
N THR A 87 -11.95 11.66 4.52
CA THR A 87 -11.26 12.48 3.51
C THR A 87 -10.71 11.67 2.34
N PHE A 88 -10.66 10.34 2.50
CA PHE A 88 -10.21 9.41 1.47
C PHE A 88 -11.37 8.98 0.56
N ASP A 89 -11.98 9.96 -0.10
CA ASP A 89 -13.14 9.83 -0.99
C ASP A 89 -12.85 9.11 -2.31
N SER A 90 -11.58 8.84 -2.62
CA SER A 90 -11.17 8.11 -3.83
C SER A 90 -11.02 6.60 -3.61
N MET A 91 -11.54 6.06 -2.51
CA MET A 91 -11.46 4.63 -2.18
C MET A 91 -12.82 4.04 -1.85
N ILE A 92 -13.02 2.78 -2.26
CA ILE A 92 -14.21 2.00 -1.88
C ILE A 92 -14.04 1.56 -0.42
N PRO A 93 -14.99 1.83 0.48
CA PRO A 93 -14.84 1.57 1.92
C PRO A 93 -14.95 0.08 2.32
N TYR A 94 -14.98 -0.81 1.34
CA TYR A 94 -15.13 -2.25 1.51
C TYR A 94 -13.93 -2.99 0.89
N PRO A 95 -13.01 -3.54 1.71
CA PRO A 95 -11.90 -4.32 1.21
C PRO A 95 -12.34 -5.73 0.83
N VAL A 96 -11.69 -6.31 -0.19
CA VAL A 96 -11.87 -7.71 -0.58
C VAL A 96 -10.60 -8.51 -0.31
N PHE A 97 -10.76 -9.80 -0.06
CA PHE A 97 -9.66 -10.73 0.25
C PHE A 97 -9.62 -11.80 -0.83
N ALA A 98 -8.45 -12.04 -1.40
CA ALA A 98 -8.28 -12.95 -2.52
C ALA A 98 -7.32 -14.09 -2.17
N VAL A 99 -7.71 -15.32 -2.51
CA VAL A 99 -6.95 -16.53 -2.21
C VAL A 99 -5.73 -16.61 -3.13
N SER A 100 -4.52 -16.53 -2.54
CA SER A 100 -3.26 -16.51 -3.30
C SER A 100 -2.96 -17.79 -4.10
N GLN A 101 -3.60 -18.93 -3.77
CA GLN A 101 -3.38 -20.21 -4.46
C GLN A 101 -4.00 -20.28 -5.88
N ALA A 102 -4.80 -19.29 -6.28
CA ALA A 102 -5.47 -19.26 -7.57
C ALA A 102 -4.89 -18.16 -8.49
N HIS A 103 -3.77 -18.44 -9.17
CA HIS A 103 -3.20 -17.62 -10.26
C HIS A 103 -3.33 -16.08 -10.08
N ASN A 104 -3.12 -15.59 -8.86
CA ASN A 104 -3.34 -14.17 -8.55
C ASN A 104 -2.07 -13.38 -8.81
N TYR A 105 -1.84 -13.07 -10.08
CA TYR A 105 -0.63 -12.37 -10.52
C TYR A 105 -0.48 -10.98 -9.90
N GLY A 106 -1.59 -10.34 -9.51
CA GLY A 106 -1.57 -9.05 -8.81
C GLY A 106 -0.97 -9.14 -7.41
N LEU A 107 -1.42 -10.11 -6.61
CA LEU A 107 -0.86 -10.36 -5.28
C LEU A 107 0.59 -10.82 -5.35
N GLN A 108 0.92 -11.74 -6.27
CA GLN A 108 2.30 -12.20 -6.48
C GLN A 108 3.24 -11.05 -6.88
N ALA A 109 2.78 -10.14 -7.75
CA ALA A 109 3.54 -8.96 -8.11
C ALA A 109 3.76 -8.02 -6.90
N ALA A 110 2.73 -7.84 -6.06
CA ALA A 110 2.84 -7.05 -4.84
C ALA A 110 3.90 -7.63 -3.87
N ASP A 111 3.94 -8.95 -3.70
CA ASP A 111 4.95 -9.62 -2.87
C ASP A 111 6.38 -9.44 -3.40
N VAL A 112 6.57 -9.56 -4.72
CA VAL A 112 7.87 -9.30 -5.36
C VAL A 112 8.30 -7.86 -5.15
N ILE A 113 7.40 -6.89 -5.37
CA ILE A 113 7.69 -5.46 -5.18
C ILE A 113 8.04 -5.17 -3.71
N ALA A 114 7.26 -5.71 -2.77
CA ALA A 114 7.49 -5.56 -1.34
C ALA A 114 8.86 -6.13 -0.94
N THR A 115 9.21 -7.30 -1.46
CA THR A 115 10.51 -7.95 -1.24
C THR A 115 11.67 -7.09 -1.74
N VAL A 116 11.57 -6.57 -2.97
CA VAL A 116 12.61 -5.68 -3.53
C VAL A 116 12.75 -4.41 -2.69
N CYS A 117 11.64 -3.81 -2.25
CA CYS A 117 11.68 -2.65 -1.35
C CYS A 117 12.38 -2.99 -0.03
N ALA A 118 12.03 -4.11 0.60
CA ALA A 118 12.62 -4.55 1.86
C ALA A 118 14.14 -4.74 1.72
N LEU A 119 14.58 -5.51 0.72
CA LEU A 119 16.01 -5.74 0.46
C LEU A 119 16.77 -4.45 0.20
N LYS A 120 16.18 -3.53 -0.57
CA LYS A 120 16.80 -2.23 -0.85
C LYS A 120 17.03 -1.42 0.43
N PHE A 121 16.01 -1.28 1.28
CA PHE A 121 16.15 -0.48 2.49
C PHE A 121 16.92 -1.18 3.62
N GLN A 122 17.13 -2.50 3.53
CA GLN A 122 18.10 -3.25 4.33
C GLN A 122 19.56 -3.08 3.83
N GLY A 123 19.79 -2.41 2.70
CA GLY A 123 21.13 -2.17 2.16
C GLY A 123 21.73 -3.35 1.38
N ARG A 124 20.90 -4.29 0.91
CA ARG A 124 21.35 -5.44 0.11
C ARG A 124 21.62 -5.00 -1.33
N LEU A 125 22.90 -5.05 -1.75
CA LEU A 125 23.34 -4.62 -3.08
C LEU A 125 22.76 -5.51 -4.20
N GLU A 126 22.45 -6.77 -3.89
CA GLU A 126 21.87 -7.72 -4.83
C GLU A 126 20.50 -7.27 -5.36
N ALA A 127 19.81 -6.37 -4.63
CA ALA A 127 18.51 -5.85 -5.02
C ALA A 127 18.59 -4.67 -6.01
N ASP A 128 19.75 -4.06 -6.25
CA ASP A 128 19.87 -2.83 -7.04
C ASP A 128 19.31 -2.93 -8.47
N PRO A 129 19.56 -4.02 -9.25
CA PRO A 129 18.99 -4.15 -10.59
C PRO A 129 17.45 -4.15 -10.58
N LEU A 130 16.84 -4.85 -9.62
CA LEU A 130 15.39 -4.91 -9.46
C LEU A 130 14.83 -3.60 -8.90
N TRP A 131 15.57 -2.95 -8.00
CA TRP A 131 15.20 -1.66 -7.44
C TRP A 131 15.10 -0.59 -8.53
N HIS A 132 16.00 -0.57 -9.52
CA HIS A 132 15.88 0.37 -10.64
C HIS A 132 14.56 0.21 -11.41
N ILE A 133 14.02 -1.01 -11.50
CA ILE A 133 12.72 -1.27 -12.11
C ILE A 133 11.61 -0.73 -11.21
N VAL A 134 11.58 -1.14 -9.94
CA VAL A 134 10.57 -0.74 -8.95
C VAL A 134 10.54 0.77 -8.76
N ASN A 135 11.69 1.43 -8.71
CA ASN A 135 11.83 2.86 -8.51
C ASN A 135 11.21 3.71 -9.65
N ARG A 136 11.08 3.15 -10.85
CA ARG A 136 10.37 3.78 -11.98
C ARG A 136 8.85 3.65 -11.89
N MET A 137 8.36 2.72 -11.07
CA MET A 137 6.93 2.52 -10.79
C MET A 137 6.46 3.38 -9.61
N ILE A 138 7.38 3.98 -8.85
CA ILE A 138 7.08 4.93 -7.77
C ILE A 138 6.71 6.28 -8.39
N HIS A 139 5.49 6.74 -8.13
CA HIS A 139 5.09 8.08 -8.48
C HIS A 139 5.63 9.09 -7.47
N ARG A 140 6.12 10.22 -7.97
CA ARG A 140 6.68 11.31 -7.16
C ARG A 140 5.81 12.53 -7.33
N PHE A 141 5.37 13.08 -6.21
CA PHE A 141 4.60 14.30 -6.17
C PHE A 141 5.52 15.49 -5.86
N SER A 142 5.16 16.66 -6.40
CA SER A 142 5.83 17.92 -6.15
C SER A 142 4.79 18.97 -5.76
N ASP A 143 4.79 19.38 -4.50
CA ASP A 143 3.95 20.46 -3.98
C ASP A 143 4.86 21.65 -3.64
N GLY A 144 5.23 22.43 -4.66
CA GLY A 144 6.23 23.49 -4.50
C GLY A 144 7.59 22.92 -4.08
N GLU A 145 8.10 23.35 -2.92
CA GLU A 145 9.37 22.86 -2.36
C GLU A 145 9.27 21.45 -1.76
N HIS A 146 8.07 20.97 -1.44
CA HIS A 146 7.89 19.68 -0.82
C HIS A 146 7.83 18.57 -1.87
N ARG A 147 8.79 17.63 -1.78
CA ARG A 147 8.82 16.42 -2.59
C ARG A 147 8.36 15.22 -1.78
N SER A 148 7.38 14.50 -2.29
CA SER A 148 6.91 13.26 -1.67
C SER A 148 6.74 12.16 -2.73
N SER A 149 6.50 10.93 -2.29
CA SER A 149 6.29 9.81 -3.21
C SER A 149 5.24 8.84 -2.69
N THR A 150 4.79 7.96 -3.59
CA THR A 150 3.90 6.85 -3.26
C THR A 150 4.58 5.75 -2.45
N LEU A 151 5.86 5.86 -2.10
CA LEU A 151 6.54 4.99 -1.14
C LEU A 151 6.90 5.76 0.13
N LYS A 152 6.43 5.30 1.30
CA LYS A 152 6.95 5.74 2.61
C LYS A 152 8.08 4.84 3.05
N VAL A 153 8.99 5.45 3.77
CA VAL A 153 9.79 4.74 4.76
C VAL A 153 9.45 5.32 6.12
N ILE A 154 9.02 4.47 7.04
CA ILE A 154 8.84 4.78 8.46
C ILE A 154 10.05 4.20 9.18
N ARG A 155 10.86 5.07 9.76
CA ARG A 155 11.98 4.73 10.63
C ARG A 155 11.61 5.17 12.04
N ASN A 156 12.05 4.44 13.06
CA ASN A 156 12.00 4.97 14.41
C ASN A 156 12.86 6.24 14.44
N VAL A 157 12.21 7.36 14.74
CA VAL A 157 12.90 8.58 15.10
C VAL A 157 13.10 8.44 16.60
N GLU A 158 14.35 8.19 17.02
CA GLU A 158 14.76 8.39 18.42
C GLU A 158 14.50 9.84 18.84
#